data_AF-A0A177B7I6-F1
#
_entry.id   AF-A0A177B7I6-F1
#
_cell.length_a   1.000
_cell.length_b   1.000
_cell.length_c   1.000
_cell.angle_alpha   90.00
_cell.angle_beta   90.00
_cell.angle_gamma   90.00
#
_symmetry.space_group_name_H-M   'P 1'
#
loop_
_entity.id
_entity.type
_entity.pdbx_description
1 polymer ?
#
loop_
_entity_poly.entity_id
_entity_poly.type
_entity_poly.pdbx_seq_one_letter_code
_entity_poly.pdbx_strand_id
1 'polypeptide(L)'
;MNENNSIDQIDLSPKEDNGILKTIIKEGRGNTVGKDVNVNVHYVGTLQDGTEFDSSRKRNDFFKFKVGAGSVIKAWDLGVASMKIGEICNLKCAPQYAYGKNGSPPTIPANATLNFEIELISLEGEDVSDDADGSVKKITLESPENKYATPNERANVSIDYILFINEKKICHEKIEFDLGEEHQFNIPRSIGKSLLKFGRGDKSQIFLKESAYEDQYDWIHKHAENIEQVKYEICLLDFKNRLNYWEMELNDMLESANKLKALGNDAFKQKKYHVAKNYYTIVPSIFKLVDEPNDEIKNLNLTSYLNCAMCLINLNKFNDAIKVCDSAIEIDANNEKALYRRAKALCGMKCLDLAISDCKTILKISPNNNAASLILSQCYQIMKQEKENEKKLYKKVFDRQNYKLVKTKQEKIMDNIEVWDNSMCEDITGKNVKT
;
A
#
# COMPACT_ATOMS: atom_id res chain seq x y z
N MET A 1 -22.34 53.90 -38.82
CA MET A 1 -22.16 54.14 -37.39
C MET A 1 -21.07 53.18 -36.95
N ASN A 2 -19.90 53.69 -36.55
CA ASN A 2 -18.81 52.87 -36.05
C ASN A 2 -19.19 52.42 -34.64
N GLU A 3 -19.52 51.14 -34.48
CA GLU A 3 -19.63 50.53 -33.15
C GLU A 3 -18.23 50.47 -32.56
N ASN A 4 -17.98 51.35 -31.59
CA ASN A 4 -16.84 51.25 -30.69
C ASN A 4 -16.97 49.93 -29.91
N ASN A 5 -16.29 48.88 -30.37
CA ASN A 5 -15.96 47.73 -29.54
C ASN A 5 -15.10 48.24 -28.37
N SER A 6 -15.71 48.54 -27.23
CA SER A 6 -14.94 48.69 -26.00
C SER A 6 -14.37 47.30 -25.70
N ILE A 7 -13.09 47.16 -25.95
CA ILE A 7 -12.36 45.97 -25.52
C ILE A 7 -12.36 46.01 -23.99
N ASP A 8 -13.18 45.16 -23.37
CA ASP A 8 -13.29 45.11 -21.92
C ASP A 8 -11.91 44.80 -21.30
N GLN A 9 -11.40 45.77 -20.54
CA GLN A 9 -10.17 45.63 -19.77
C GLN A 9 -10.51 45.25 -18.34
N ILE A 10 -9.88 44.19 -17.86
CA ILE A 10 -10.03 43.67 -16.50
C ILE A 10 -8.82 44.14 -15.68
N ASP A 11 -9.04 44.91 -14.62
CA ASP A 11 -7.99 45.24 -13.67
C ASP A 11 -7.75 44.08 -12.71
N LEU A 12 -6.54 43.51 -12.75
CA LEU A 12 -6.09 42.41 -11.90
C LEU A 12 -5.19 42.90 -10.75
N SER A 13 -5.01 44.20 -10.60
CA SER A 13 -4.18 44.75 -9.53
C SER A 13 -4.87 44.55 -8.17
N PRO A 14 -4.15 44.04 -7.14
CA PRO A 14 -4.74 43.84 -5.81
C PRO A 14 -5.20 45.14 -5.13
N LYS A 15 -4.75 46.30 -5.63
CA LYS A 15 -5.08 47.63 -5.12
C LYS A 15 -6.12 48.35 -5.97
N GLU A 16 -6.63 47.73 -7.03
CA GLU A 16 -7.54 48.36 -7.99
C GLU A 16 -6.97 49.68 -8.54
N ASP A 17 -5.66 49.69 -8.82
CA ASP A 17 -4.89 50.86 -9.24
C ASP A 17 -4.64 50.91 -10.76
N ASN A 18 -5.34 50.07 -11.54
CA ASN A 18 -5.14 49.88 -12.97
C ASN A 18 -3.70 49.51 -13.36
N GLY A 19 -2.93 48.96 -12.42
CA GLY A 19 -1.54 48.62 -12.63
C GLY A 19 -1.33 47.32 -13.41
N ILE A 20 -2.36 46.47 -13.51
CA ILE A 20 -2.33 45.22 -14.28
C ILE A 20 -3.64 45.12 -15.05
N LEU A 21 -3.65 45.53 -16.32
CA LEU A 21 -4.84 45.49 -17.16
C LEU A 21 -4.75 44.32 -18.12
N LYS A 22 -5.73 43.42 -18.05
CA LYS A 22 -5.86 42.26 -18.93
C LYS A 22 -6.95 42.49 -19.97
N THR A 23 -6.65 42.10 -21.20
CA THR A 23 -7.60 42.03 -22.32
C THR A 23 -7.56 40.63 -22.89
N ILE A 24 -8.68 39.92 -22.93
CA ILE A 24 -8.75 38.60 -23.56
C ILE A 24 -8.86 38.79 -25.08
N ILE A 25 -7.93 38.18 -25.82
CA ILE A 25 -7.93 38.15 -27.29
C ILE A 25 -8.65 36.89 -27.78
N LYS A 26 -8.43 35.77 -27.11
CA LYS A 26 -9.07 34.48 -27.39
C LYS A 26 -9.40 33.80 -26.07
N GLU A 27 -10.65 33.42 -25.90
CA GLU A 27 -11.12 32.65 -24.74
C GLU A 27 -10.44 31.27 -24.68
N GLY A 28 -10.05 30.87 -23.47
CA GLY A 28 -9.61 29.51 -23.17
C GLY A 28 -10.74 28.63 -22.66
N ARG A 29 -10.39 27.40 -22.27
CA ARG A 29 -11.32 26.38 -21.75
C ARG A 29 -11.00 25.99 -20.31
N GLY A 30 -12.02 25.51 -19.60
CA GLY A 30 -11.90 25.05 -18.22
C GLY A 30 -11.81 26.20 -17.22
N ASN A 31 -11.26 25.90 -16.05
CA ASN A 31 -11.08 26.85 -14.96
C ASN A 31 -9.81 27.68 -15.14
N THR A 32 -9.73 28.77 -14.39
CA THR A 32 -8.51 29.58 -14.30
C THR A 32 -7.38 28.82 -13.60
N VAL A 33 -6.11 29.11 -13.94
CA VAL A 33 -4.94 28.40 -13.40
C VAL A 33 -4.82 28.44 -11.89
N GLY A 34 -5.08 29.60 -11.26
CA GLY A 34 -4.79 29.79 -9.84
C GLY A 34 -3.29 29.93 -9.54
N LYS A 35 -2.88 29.59 -8.32
CA LYS A 35 -1.49 29.69 -7.82
C LYS A 35 -0.87 28.30 -7.65
N ASP A 36 0.45 28.25 -7.55
CA ASP A 36 1.25 27.05 -7.32
C ASP A 36 1.17 25.98 -8.43
N VAL A 37 0.76 26.37 -9.63
CA VAL A 37 0.69 25.49 -10.81
C VAL A 37 1.88 25.77 -11.75
N ASN A 38 2.52 24.71 -12.24
CA ASN A 38 3.50 24.83 -13.31
C ASN A 38 2.77 25.02 -14.64
N VAL A 39 3.17 26.03 -15.40
CA VAL A 39 2.54 26.37 -16.68
C VAL A 39 3.56 26.45 -17.80
N ASN A 40 3.10 26.11 -19.01
CA ASN A 40 3.79 26.39 -20.25
C ASN A 40 3.06 27.52 -20.98
N VAL A 41 3.78 28.60 -21.31
CA VAL A 41 3.21 29.72 -22.05
C VAL A 41 4.06 30.08 -23.27
N HIS A 42 3.38 30.59 -24.31
CA HIS A 42 4.02 31.44 -25.30
C HIS A 42 3.79 32.91 -24.96
N TYR A 43 4.75 33.77 -25.28
CA TYR A 43 4.59 35.21 -25.10
C TYR A 43 5.41 36.05 -26.07
N VAL A 44 4.99 37.30 -26.20
CA VAL A 44 5.72 38.40 -26.82
C VAL A 44 5.65 39.60 -25.88
N GLY A 45 6.80 40.12 -25.46
CA GLY A 45 6.93 41.30 -24.61
C GLY A 45 7.38 42.53 -25.39
N THR A 46 6.61 43.62 -25.29
CA THR A 46 6.89 44.89 -25.96
C THR A 46 6.85 46.08 -25.02
N LEU A 47 7.65 47.11 -25.32
CA LEU A 47 7.53 48.43 -24.70
C LEU A 47 6.28 49.16 -25.21
N GLN A 48 5.92 50.28 -24.59
CA GLN A 48 4.76 51.09 -25.01
C GLN A 48 4.84 51.61 -26.46
N ASP A 49 6.05 51.80 -26.97
CA ASP A 49 6.28 52.21 -28.37
C ASP A 49 6.18 51.05 -29.37
N GLY A 50 5.91 49.83 -28.89
CA GLY A 50 5.82 48.61 -29.70
C GLY A 50 7.14 47.88 -29.89
N THR A 51 8.26 48.40 -29.38
CA THR A 51 9.57 47.74 -29.47
C THR A 51 9.53 46.42 -28.71
N GLU A 52 9.70 45.31 -29.44
CA GLU A 52 9.81 43.98 -28.83
C GLU A 52 11.15 43.85 -28.09
N PHE A 53 11.08 43.51 -26.80
CA PHE A 53 12.27 43.27 -25.98
C PHE A 53 12.53 41.77 -25.75
N ASP A 54 11.49 40.93 -25.84
CA ASP A 54 11.61 39.50 -25.60
C ASP A 54 10.44 38.70 -26.23
N SER A 55 10.70 37.48 -26.72
CA SER A 55 9.68 36.60 -27.29
C SER A 55 10.06 35.13 -27.19
N SER A 56 9.19 34.31 -26.58
CA SER A 56 9.39 32.85 -26.59
C SER A 56 9.10 32.21 -27.94
N ARG A 57 8.20 32.82 -28.74
CA ARG A 57 7.90 32.35 -30.10
C ARG A 57 9.12 32.40 -31.02
N LYS A 58 9.95 33.45 -30.91
CA LYS A 58 11.21 33.55 -31.68
C LYS A 58 12.26 32.51 -31.27
N ARG A 59 12.19 32.01 -30.02
CA ARG A 59 13.04 30.93 -29.55
C ARG A 59 12.53 29.54 -29.91
N ASN A 60 11.29 29.44 -30.39
CA ASN A 60 10.60 28.18 -30.67
C ASN A 60 10.62 27.22 -29.47
N ASP A 61 10.48 27.77 -28.25
CA ASP A 61 10.43 27.01 -27.00
C ASP A 61 9.40 27.64 -26.05
N PHE A 62 8.79 26.81 -25.21
CA PHE A 62 7.84 27.29 -24.20
C PHE A 62 8.59 27.93 -23.03
N PHE A 63 8.00 28.97 -22.45
CA PHE A 63 8.48 29.46 -21.17
C PHE A 63 7.75 28.75 -20.05
N LYS A 64 8.52 28.05 -19.20
CA LYS A 64 8.01 27.28 -18.07
C LYS A 64 8.26 28.01 -16.78
N PHE A 65 7.21 28.17 -15.98
CA PHE A 65 7.35 28.72 -14.64
C PHE A 65 6.22 28.26 -13.72
N LYS A 66 6.42 28.42 -12.42
CA LYS A 66 5.40 28.15 -11.39
C LYS A 66 4.68 29.45 -11.03
N VAL A 67 3.37 29.49 -11.25
CA VAL A 67 2.53 30.66 -11.00
C VAL A 67 2.46 30.97 -9.50
N GLY A 68 2.67 32.23 -9.13
CA GLY A 68 2.59 32.69 -7.74
C GLY A 68 3.86 32.43 -6.91
N ALA A 69 4.90 31.85 -7.51
CA ALA A 69 6.17 31.58 -6.83
C ALA A 69 7.11 32.80 -6.76
N GLY A 70 6.74 33.94 -7.37
CA GLY A 70 7.59 35.12 -7.44
C GLY A 70 8.82 34.96 -8.34
N SER A 71 8.81 33.96 -9.22
CA SER A 71 9.88 33.70 -10.20
C SER A 71 9.79 34.59 -11.45
N VAL A 72 8.65 35.27 -11.62
CA VAL A 72 8.34 36.22 -12.69
C VAL A 72 7.88 37.55 -12.09
N ILE A 73 7.69 38.56 -12.94
CA ILE A 73 7.14 39.84 -12.48
C ILE A 73 5.74 39.66 -11.86
N LYS A 74 5.38 40.51 -10.88
CA LYS A 74 4.09 40.42 -10.16
C LYS A 74 2.88 40.42 -11.10
N ALA A 75 2.97 41.19 -12.18
CA ALA A 75 1.92 41.25 -13.18
C ALA A 75 1.67 39.88 -13.83
N TRP A 76 2.73 39.11 -14.14
CA TRP A 76 2.61 37.77 -14.71
C TRP A 76 2.02 36.77 -13.73
N ASP A 77 2.46 36.80 -12.46
CA ASP A 77 1.92 35.91 -11.43
C ASP A 77 0.40 36.08 -11.26
N LEU A 78 -0.12 37.31 -11.36
CA LEU A 78 -1.56 37.60 -11.26
C LEU A 78 -2.28 37.40 -12.60
N GLY A 79 -1.66 37.81 -13.71
CA GLY A 79 -2.19 37.70 -15.05
C GLY A 79 -2.42 36.24 -15.45
N VAL A 80 -1.38 35.40 -15.36
CA VAL A 80 -1.46 34.00 -15.78
C VAL A 80 -2.32 33.17 -14.82
N ALA A 81 -2.35 33.50 -13.53
CA ALA A 81 -3.28 32.89 -12.57
C ALA A 81 -4.76 33.04 -12.99
N SER A 82 -5.10 34.12 -13.70
CA SER A 82 -6.46 34.40 -14.19
C SER A 82 -6.77 33.77 -15.55
N MET A 83 -5.80 33.14 -16.22
CA MET A 83 -5.98 32.59 -17.57
C MET A 83 -6.59 31.19 -17.54
N LYS A 84 -7.30 30.83 -18.61
CA LYS A 84 -7.75 29.45 -18.91
C LYS A 84 -6.84 28.78 -19.93
N ILE A 85 -6.80 27.44 -19.96
CA ILE A 85 -5.98 26.71 -20.96
C ILE A 85 -6.42 27.10 -22.37
N GLY A 86 -5.45 27.44 -23.24
CA GLY A 86 -5.68 27.88 -24.62
C GLY A 86 -6.07 29.34 -24.78
N GLU A 87 -6.19 30.11 -23.68
CA GLU A 87 -6.48 31.53 -23.71
C GLU A 87 -5.28 32.31 -24.27
N ILE A 88 -5.58 33.35 -25.06
CA ILE A 88 -4.63 34.36 -25.48
C ILE A 88 -5.08 35.69 -24.88
N CYS A 89 -4.23 36.38 -24.15
CA CYS A 89 -4.53 37.70 -23.60
C CYS A 89 -3.40 38.71 -23.81
N ASN A 90 -3.76 39.99 -23.83
CA ASN A 90 -2.85 41.10 -23.69
C ASN A 90 -2.84 41.57 -22.23
N LEU A 91 -1.64 41.73 -21.67
CA LEU A 91 -1.42 42.15 -20.30
C LEU A 91 -0.56 43.41 -20.26
N LYS A 92 -1.17 44.54 -19.91
CA LYS A 92 -0.48 45.82 -19.71
C LYS A 92 -0.08 45.96 -18.25
N CYS A 93 1.22 46.12 -18.04
CA CYS A 93 1.87 46.02 -16.74
C CYS A 93 2.53 47.35 -16.37
N ALA A 94 2.00 48.03 -15.37
CA ALA A 94 2.62 49.24 -14.82
C ALA A 94 3.95 48.91 -14.11
N PRO A 95 4.88 49.87 -13.99
CA PRO A 95 6.24 49.58 -13.54
C PRO A 95 6.30 48.95 -12.15
N GLN A 96 5.42 49.35 -11.22
CA GLN A 96 5.36 48.83 -9.86
C GLN A 96 4.97 47.33 -9.76
N TYR A 97 4.38 46.78 -10.83
CA TYR A 97 4.08 45.35 -10.98
C TYR A 97 5.04 44.64 -11.96
N ALA A 98 6.01 45.37 -12.52
CA ALA A 98 7.05 44.90 -13.43
C ALA A 98 8.46 45.13 -12.83
N TYR A 99 9.34 45.85 -13.52
CA TYR A 99 10.75 46.07 -13.10
C TYR A 99 10.99 47.40 -12.33
N GLY A 100 9.93 48.17 -12.06
CA GLY A 100 9.97 49.35 -11.22
C GLY A 100 10.94 50.44 -11.66
N LYS A 101 11.45 51.20 -10.68
CA LYS A 101 12.33 52.36 -10.91
C LYS A 101 13.68 52.00 -11.52
N ASN A 102 14.12 50.75 -11.37
CA ASN A 102 15.43 50.31 -11.82
C ASN A 102 15.39 49.79 -13.27
N GLY A 103 14.22 49.32 -13.74
CA GLY A 103 14.14 48.64 -15.03
C GLY A 103 14.92 47.33 -15.04
N SER A 104 15.27 46.87 -16.24
CA SER A 104 16.22 45.77 -16.49
C SER A 104 17.12 46.14 -17.67
N PRO A 105 18.12 47.03 -17.45
CA PRO A 105 18.99 47.51 -18.51
C PRO A 105 19.81 46.38 -19.18
N PRO A 106 20.17 46.51 -20.47
CA PRO A 106 19.88 47.66 -21.35
C PRO A 106 18.48 47.63 -21.98
N THR A 107 17.77 46.52 -21.89
CA THR A 107 16.57 46.26 -22.71
C THR A 107 15.29 46.90 -22.15
N ILE A 108 15.17 46.98 -20.82
CA ILE A 108 13.98 47.53 -20.16
C ILE A 108 14.37 48.80 -19.39
N PRO A 109 13.89 49.99 -19.79
CA PRO A 109 14.17 51.24 -19.10
C PRO A 109 13.60 51.31 -17.67
N ALA A 110 14.11 52.26 -16.90
CA ALA A 110 13.54 52.65 -15.62
C ALA A 110 12.08 53.12 -15.77
N ASN A 111 11.20 52.69 -14.86
CA ASN A 111 9.77 53.02 -14.85
C ASN A 111 9.03 52.68 -16.16
N ALA A 112 9.48 51.66 -16.89
CA ALA A 112 8.82 51.23 -18.12
C ALA A 112 7.49 50.53 -17.82
N THR A 113 6.44 50.92 -18.57
CA THR A 113 5.21 50.13 -18.69
C THR A 113 5.41 49.12 -19.79
N LEU A 114 5.06 47.86 -19.53
CA LEU A 114 5.27 46.75 -20.46
C LEU A 114 3.94 46.22 -20.95
N ASN A 115 3.91 45.74 -22.20
CA ASN A 115 2.78 44.99 -22.74
C ASN A 115 3.26 43.57 -23.03
N PHE A 116 2.43 42.58 -22.70
CA PHE A 116 2.67 41.19 -23.05
C PHE A 116 1.46 40.61 -23.75
N GLU A 117 1.66 40.01 -24.92
CA GLU A 117 0.73 39.02 -25.45
C GLU A 117 1.14 37.67 -24.87
N ILE A 118 0.23 36.97 -24.19
CA ILE A 118 0.49 35.68 -23.53
C ILE A 118 -0.53 34.67 -24.02
N GLU A 119 -0.06 33.49 -24.42
CA GLU A 119 -0.86 32.31 -24.74
C GLU A 119 -0.57 31.20 -23.73
N LEU A 120 -1.60 30.77 -22.99
CA LEU A 120 -1.47 29.67 -22.03
C LEU A 120 -1.63 28.33 -22.76
N ILE A 121 -0.55 27.57 -22.87
CA ILE A 121 -0.50 26.34 -23.68
C ILE A 121 -0.99 25.15 -22.88
N SER A 122 -0.40 24.91 -21.71
CA SER A 122 -0.73 23.76 -20.88
C SER A 122 -0.36 23.99 -19.43
N LEU A 123 -1.00 23.20 -18.55
CA LEU A 123 -0.61 23.04 -17.16
C LEU A 123 0.23 21.78 -17.06
N GLU A 124 1.35 21.86 -16.34
CA GLU A 124 2.15 20.70 -15.97
C GLU A 124 1.72 20.21 -14.59
N GLY A 125 0.94 19.13 -14.60
CA GLY A 125 0.62 18.40 -13.37
C GLY A 125 1.85 17.70 -12.80
N GLU A 126 1.98 17.74 -11.48
CA GLU A 126 2.95 16.96 -10.73
C GLU A 126 2.66 15.48 -10.91
N ASP A 127 3.69 14.70 -11.25
CA ASP A 127 3.56 13.25 -11.26
C ASP A 127 3.51 12.72 -9.84
N VAL A 128 2.35 12.19 -9.45
CA VAL A 128 2.10 11.67 -8.12
C VAL A 128 2.05 10.14 -8.07
N SER A 129 2.32 9.47 -9.19
CA SER A 129 2.46 8.01 -9.25
C SER A 129 3.63 7.51 -8.39
N ASP A 130 3.56 6.24 -7.96
CA ASP A 130 4.62 5.64 -7.13
C ASP A 130 5.94 5.49 -7.90
N ASP A 131 5.84 5.15 -9.19
CA ASP A 131 6.98 4.84 -10.05
C ASP A 131 7.48 6.06 -10.85
N ALA A 132 6.87 7.24 -10.66
CA ALA A 132 7.12 8.45 -11.45
C ALA A 132 7.05 8.21 -12.97
N ASP A 133 6.05 7.43 -13.40
CA ASP A 133 5.82 7.01 -14.79
C ASP A 133 4.80 7.90 -15.54
N GLY A 134 4.33 8.95 -14.87
CA GLY A 134 3.32 9.89 -15.34
C GLY A 134 1.94 9.29 -15.47
N SER A 135 1.67 8.12 -14.87
CA SER A 135 0.34 7.48 -14.88
C SER A 135 -0.69 8.23 -14.04
N VAL A 136 -0.24 9.00 -13.04
CA VAL A 136 -1.08 9.82 -12.18
C VAL A 136 -0.53 11.23 -12.12
N LYS A 137 -1.26 12.21 -12.66
CA LYS A 137 -0.85 13.62 -12.62
C LYS A 137 -1.80 14.45 -11.78
N LYS A 138 -1.28 15.18 -10.80
CA LYS A 138 -2.02 16.09 -9.93
C LYS A 138 -1.81 17.54 -10.37
N ILE A 139 -2.89 18.29 -10.51
CA ILE A 139 -2.88 19.75 -10.68
C ILE A 139 -3.62 20.35 -9.49
N THR A 140 -2.90 21.09 -8.65
CA THR A 140 -3.50 21.81 -7.52
C THR A 140 -4.25 23.04 -8.01
N LEU A 141 -5.55 23.13 -7.70
CA LEU A 141 -6.40 24.28 -8.02
C LEU A 141 -6.47 25.27 -6.84
N GLU A 142 -6.59 24.74 -5.62
CA GLU A 142 -6.55 25.52 -4.38
C GLU A 142 -5.57 24.84 -3.41
N SER A 143 -4.57 25.61 -2.96
CA SER A 143 -3.55 25.13 -2.04
C SER A 143 -4.15 24.81 -0.66
N PRO A 144 -3.66 23.77 0.04
CA PRO A 144 -4.13 23.42 1.37
C PRO A 144 -3.84 24.51 2.40
N GLU A 145 -4.59 24.48 3.51
CA GLU A 145 -4.35 25.33 4.68
C GLU A 145 -2.94 25.14 5.26
N ASN A 146 -2.49 23.88 5.30
CA ASN A 146 -1.15 23.50 5.71
C ASN A 146 -0.61 22.38 4.82
N LYS A 147 0.35 22.71 3.96
CA LYS A 147 0.98 21.77 3.02
C LYS A 147 1.85 20.68 3.67
N TYR A 148 2.21 20.82 4.94
CA TYR A 148 3.04 19.86 5.66
C TYR A 148 2.22 18.85 6.46
N ALA A 149 0.92 19.09 6.64
CA ALA A 149 0.02 18.19 7.33
C ALA A 149 -0.77 17.37 6.30
N THR A 150 -0.31 16.15 6.04
CA THR A 150 -0.93 15.23 5.06
C THR A 150 -1.40 13.92 5.72
N PRO A 151 -2.36 13.21 5.10
CA PRO A 151 -2.76 11.87 5.51
C PRO A 151 -1.57 10.89 5.54
N ASN A 152 -1.51 10.03 6.55
CA ASN A 152 -0.61 8.88 6.58
C ASN A 152 -1.29 7.60 6.09
N GLU A 153 -0.53 6.52 5.93
CA GLU A 153 -1.09 5.24 5.55
C GLU A 153 -2.19 4.81 6.55
N ARG A 154 -3.35 4.41 6.03
CA ARG A 154 -4.54 4.05 6.81
C ARG A 154 -5.12 5.19 7.65
N ALA A 155 -4.78 6.45 7.36
CA ALA A 155 -5.54 7.58 7.86
C ALA A 155 -7.00 7.45 7.42
N ASN A 156 -7.90 7.88 8.29
CA ASN A 156 -9.27 8.09 7.88
C ASN A 156 -9.36 9.43 7.15
N VAL A 157 -9.92 9.45 5.95
CA VAL A 157 -10.03 10.65 5.10
C VAL A 157 -11.48 10.92 4.75
N SER A 158 -11.83 12.21 4.68
CA SER A 158 -13.11 12.70 4.16
C SER A 158 -12.86 13.52 2.90
N ILE A 159 -13.44 13.10 1.78
CA ILE A 159 -13.26 13.75 0.48
C ILE A 159 -14.61 14.14 -0.14
N ASP A 160 -14.59 15.23 -0.90
CA ASP A 160 -15.64 15.63 -1.83
C ASP A 160 -15.07 15.51 -3.23
N TYR A 161 -15.60 14.63 -4.08
CA TYR A 161 -15.02 14.36 -5.39
C TYR A 161 -16.04 14.33 -6.52
N ILE A 162 -15.58 14.70 -7.72
CA ILE A 162 -16.30 14.60 -8.98
C ILE A 162 -15.47 13.76 -9.95
N LEU A 163 -16.07 12.72 -10.51
CA LEU A 163 -15.44 11.94 -11.59
C LEU A 163 -15.89 12.47 -12.95
N PHE A 164 -14.92 12.67 -13.84
CA PHE A 164 -15.12 12.96 -15.26
C PHE A 164 -14.47 11.88 -16.12
N ILE A 165 -15.20 11.41 -17.13
CA ILE A 165 -14.67 10.58 -18.22
C ILE A 165 -14.93 11.32 -19.52
N ASN A 166 -13.88 11.62 -20.29
CA ASN A 166 -13.95 12.44 -21.50
C ASN A 166 -14.74 13.75 -21.30
N GLU A 167 -14.43 14.49 -20.22
CA GLU A 167 -15.12 15.72 -19.79
C GLU A 167 -16.60 15.55 -19.39
N LYS A 168 -17.19 14.35 -19.51
CA LYS A 168 -18.53 14.07 -19.00
C LYS A 168 -18.47 13.77 -17.52
N LYS A 169 -19.19 14.55 -16.71
CA LYS A 169 -19.40 14.27 -15.28
C LYS A 169 -20.15 12.95 -15.10
N ILE A 170 -19.55 12.01 -14.38
CA ILE A 170 -20.10 10.68 -14.11
C ILE A 170 -20.79 10.64 -12.75
N CYS A 171 -20.09 11.09 -11.69
CA CYS A 171 -20.63 11.15 -10.35
C CYS A 171 -20.08 12.35 -9.57
N HIS A 172 -20.72 12.65 -8.44
CA HIS A 172 -20.25 13.60 -7.44
C HIS A 172 -20.69 13.10 -6.08
N GLU A 173 -19.73 12.75 -5.25
CA GLU A 173 -19.99 12.14 -3.96
C GLU A 173 -19.10 12.75 -2.88
N LYS A 174 -19.61 12.71 -1.65
CA LYS A 174 -18.85 13.02 -0.45
C LYS A 174 -18.80 11.77 0.41
N ILE A 175 -17.60 11.27 0.66
CA ILE A 175 -17.38 9.98 1.31
C ILE A 175 -16.29 10.09 2.38
N GLU A 176 -16.32 9.15 3.32
CA GLU A 176 -15.32 8.99 4.36
C GLU A 176 -14.88 7.53 4.39
N PHE A 177 -13.57 7.29 4.39
CA PHE A 177 -13.00 5.95 4.37
C PHE A 177 -11.57 5.93 4.92
N ASP A 178 -11.09 4.74 5.29
CA ASP A 178 -9.69 4.55 5.67
C ASP A 178 -8.83 4.31 4.42
N LEU A 179 -7.72 5.04 4.27
CA LEU A 179 -6.81 4.88 3.13
C LEU A 179 -6.34 3.42 2.98
N GLY A 180 -6.52 2.85 1.79
CA GLY A 180 -6.36 1.44 1.46
C GLY A 180 -7.69 0.70 1.24
N GLU A 181 -8.81 1.31 1.62
CA GLU A 181 -10.16 0.74 1.47
C GLU A 181 -11.00 1.40 0.35
N GLU A 182 -10.42 2.33 -0.42
CA GLU A 182 -11.09 3.08 -1.50
C GLU A 182 -11.78 2.22 -2.56
N HIS A 183 -11.27 1.01 -2.81
CA HIS A 183 -11.86 0.04 -3.75
C HIS A 183 -13.31 -0.32 -3.41
N GLN A 184 -13.73 -0.22 -2.14
CA GLN A 184 -15.11 -0.46 -1.71
C GLN A 184 -16.08 0.59 -2.28
N PHE A 185 -15.55 1.74 -2.73
CA PHE A 185 -16.30 2.87 -3.28
C PHE A 185 -16.12 2.99 -4.81
N ASN A 186 -15.57 1.97 -5.47
CA ASN A 186 -15.19 2.00 -6.89
C ASN A 186 -14.17 3.10 -7.24
N ILE A 187 -13.33 3.48 -6.28
CA ILE A 187 -12.27 4.45 -6.45
C ILE A 187 -10.95 3.70 -6.67
N PRO A 188 -10.16 4.04 -7.71
CA PRO A 188 -8.86 3.43 -7.94
C PRO A 188 -7.90 3.64 -6.77
N ARG A 189 -7.10 2.62 -6.46
CA ARG A 189 -6.04 2.73 -5.43
C ARG A 189 -5.06 3.87 -5.67
N SER A 190 -4.81 4.23 -6.93
CA SER A 190 -3.97 5.37 -7.30
C SER A 190 -4.49 6.70 -6.73
N ILE A 191 -5.81 6.87 -6.61
CA ILE A 191 -6.43 8.04 -5.97
C ILE A 191 -6.13 8.02 -4.46
N GLY A 192 -6.34 6.88 -3.79
CA GLY A 192 -6.01 6.72 -2.38
C GLY A 192 -4.55 7.05 -2.08
N LYS A 193 -3.61 6.56 -2.90
CA LYS A 193 -2.18 6.89 -2.80
C LYS A 193 -1.90 8.38 -3.05
N SER A 194 -2.60 8.99 -4.01
CA SER A 194 -2.46 10.42 -4.29
C SER A 194 -2.84 11.28 -3.09
N LEU A 195 -3.87 10.89 -2.32
CA LEU A 195 -4.33 11.61 -1.13
C LEU A 195 -3.27 11.74 -0.02
N LEU A 196 -2.24 10.86 0.01
CA LEU A 196 -1.10 11.01 0.92
C LEU A 196 -0.29 12.29 0.68
N LYS A 197 -0.44 12.90 -0.50
CA LYS A 197 0.20 14.16 -0.92
C LYS A 197 -0.74 15.37 -0.83
N PHE A 198 -1.96 15.19 -0.31
CA PHE A 198 -2.92 16.28 -0.11
C PHE A 198 -2.81 16.84 1.30
N GLY A 199 -3.08 18.14 1.45
CA GLY A 199 -3.35 18.75 2.76
C GLY A 199 -4.84 19.06 2.94
N ARG A 200 -5.25 19.37 4.17
CA ARG A 200 -6.64 19.79 4.44
C ARG A 200 -7.01 21.02 3.62
N GLY A 201 -8.15 20.96 2.94
CA GLY A 201 -8.65 22.00 2.04
C GLY A 201 -8.02 22.00 0.63
N ASP A 202 -7.05 21.10 0.35
CA ASP A 202 -6.47 20.97 -0.99
C ASP A 202 -7.57 20.57 -1.98
N LYS A 203 -7.77 21.41 -3.00
CA LYS A 203 -8.58 21.07 -4.17
C LYS A 203 -7.67 20.84 -5.35
N SER A 204 -7.75 19.67 -5.95
CA SER A 204 -6.89 19.26 -7.05
C SER A 204 -7.65 18.49 -8.12
N GLN A 205 -7.15 18.57 -9.35
CA GLN A 205 -7.50 17.63 -10.41
C GLN A 205 -6.47 16.52 -10.45
N ILE A 206 -6.92 15.26 -10.53
CA ILE A 206 -6.06 14.09 -10.75
C ILE A 206 -6.43 13.47 -12.09
N PHE A 207 -5.45 13.38 -12.98
CA PHE A 207 -5.57 12.73 -14.28
C PHE A 207 -4.94 11.35 -14.22
N LEU A 208 -5.67 10.35 -14.69
CA LEU A 208 -5.25 8.95 -14.67
C LEU A 208 -5.04 8.44 -16.10
N LYS A 209 -3.92 7.77 -16.33
CA LYS A 209 -3.76 6.82 -17.45
C LYS A 209 -4.44 5.49 -17.10
N GLU A 210 -4.67 4.65 -18.10
CA GLU A 210 -5.28 3.32 -17.93
C GLU A 210 -4.59 2.45 -16.88
N SER A 211 -3.26 2.45 -16.86
CA SER A 211 -2.47 1.72 -15.86
C SER A 211 -2.75 2.16 -14.41
N ALA A 212 -3.24 3.38 -14.19
CA ALA A 212 -3.52 3.91 -12.86
C ALA A 212 -4.93 3.57 -12.34
N TYR A 213 -5.81 2.98 -13.16
CA TYR A 213 -7.16 2.58 -12.74
C TYR A 213 -7.51 1.14 -13.08
N GLU A 214 -6.50 0.29 -13.33
CA GLU A 214 -6.69 -1.13 -13.67
C GLU A 214 -7.56 -1.87 -12.63
N ASP A 215 -7.43 -1.54 -11.35
CA ASP A 215 -8.22 -2.13 -10.26
C ASP A 215 -9.71 -1.74 -10.28
N GLN A 216 -10.10 -0.74 -11.08
CA GLN A 216 -11.47 -0.31 -11.31
C GLN A 216 -11.84 -0.28 -12.81
N TYR A 217 -11.06 -0.96 -13.65
CA TYR A 217 -11.20 -0.94 -15.12
C TYR A 217 -12.64 -1.22 -15.56
N ASP A 218 -13.21 -2.35 -15.14
CA ASP A 218 -14.56 -2.75 -15.52
C ASP A 218 -15.64 -1.75 -15.10
N TRP A 219 -15.46 -1.09 -13.96
CA TRP A 219 -16.43 -0.11 -13.47
C TRP A 219 -16.37 1.19 -14.27
N ILE A 220 -15.16 1.66 -14.59
CA ILE A 220 -14.94 2.87 -15.39
C ILE A 220 -15.41 2.65 -16.84
N HIS A 221 -15.03 1.54 -17.48
CA HIS A 221 -15.37 1.24 -18.88
C HIS A 221 -16.85 0.92 -19.11
N LYS A 222 -17.65 0.70 -18.05
CA LYS A 222 -19.12 0.66 -18.17
C LYS A 222 -19.75 2.03 -18.50
N HIS A 223 -19.03 3.12 -18.25
CA HIS A 223 -19.56 4.48 -18.41
C HIS A 223 -19.17 5.13 -19.75
N ALA A 224 -18.18 4.59 -20.47
CA ALA A 224 -17.78 5.02 -21.81
C ALA A 224 -16.93 3.95 -22.52
N GLU A 225 -17.13 3.78 -23.84
CA GLU A 225 -16.40 2.78 -24.65
C GLU A 225 -15.01 3.28 -25.11
N ASN A 226 -14.90 4.54 -25.52
CA ASN A 226 -13.65 5.15 -26.00
C ASN A 226 -13.14 6.17 -24.97
N ILE A 227 -12.35 5.75 -24.00
CA ILE A 227 -11.86 6.61 -22.92
C ILE A 227 -10.55 7.28 -23.35
N GLU A 228 -10.60 8.59 -23.59
CA GLU A 228 -9.43 9.43 -23.85
C GLU A 228 -8.84 9.99 -22.56
N GLN A 229 -9.69 10.23 -21.55
CA GLN A 229 -9.27 10.82 -20.28
C GLN A 229 -10.17 10.39 -19.12
N VAL A 230 -9.54 9.99 -18.01
CA VAL A 230 -10.17 9.86 -16.70
C VAL A 230 -9.61 10.95 -15.79
N LYS A 231 -10.49 11.78 -15.23
CA LYS A 231 -10.13 12.92 -14.38
C LYS A 231 -11.01 12.93 -13.14
N TYR A 232 -10.38 13.03 -11.97
CA TYR A 232 -11.06 13.30 -10.71
C TYR A 232 -10.81 14.76 -10.30
N GLU A 233 -11.84 15.49 -9.92
CA GLU A 233 -11.69 16.73 -9.15
C GLU A 233 -11.96 16.39 -7.69
N ILE A 234 -10.99 16.60 -6.81
CA ILE A 234 -11.05 16.15 -5.42
C ILE A 234 -10.73 17.32 -4.49
N CYS A 235 -11.56 17.49 -3.46
CA CYS A 235 -11.29 18.30 -2.29
C CYS A 235 -11.05 17.39 -1.08
N LEU A 236 -9.87 17.46 -0.46
CA LEU A 236 -9.63 16.80 0.83
C LEU A 236 -10.24 17.65 1.94
N LEU A 237 -11.42 17.28 2.41
CA LEU A 237 -12.16 18.05 3.42
C LEU A 237 -11.51 17.94 4.79
N ASP A 238 -11.18 16.72 5.20
CA ASP A 238 -10.57 16.44 6.49
C ASP A 238 -9.82 15.09 6.46
N PHE A 239 -8.91 14.92 7.40
CA PHE A 239 -8.30 13.62 7.67
C PHE A 239 -7.91 13.48 9.13
N LYS A 240 -7.92 12.24 9.60
CA LYS A 240 -7.39 11.83 10.89
C LYS A 240 -6.32 10.77 10.68
N ASN A 241 -5.07 11.19 10.86
CA ASN A 241 -3.95 10.27 10.82
C ASN A 241 -4.12 9.19 11.86
N ARG A 242 -3.82 7.96 11.46
CA ARG A 242 -3.69 6.87 12.40
C ARG A 242 -2.37 7.09 13.14
N LEU A 243 -2.43 7.40 14.43
CA LEU A 243 -1.21 7.55 15.23
C LEU A 243 -0.39 6.27 15.11
N ASN A 244 0.92 6.43 14.89
CA ASN A 244 1.81 5.33 15.13
C ASN A 244 1.81 5.05 16.64
N TYR A 245 1.80 3.77 17.05
CA TYR A 245 1.67 3.44 18.46
C TYR A 245 2.74 4.08 19.35
N TRP A 246 3.94 4.34 18.82
CA TRP A 246 5.03 5.01 19.53
C TRP A 246 4.90 6.53 19.63
N GLU A 247 4.00 7.15 18.87
CA GLU A 247 3.68 8.59 18.97
C GLU A 247 2.56 8.85 19.99
N MET A 248 1.93 7.80 20.50
CA MET A 248 0.87 7.87 21.48
C MET A 248 1.47 8.00 22.90
N GLU A 249 0.77 8.70 23.79
CA GLU A 249 1.08 8.61 25.21
C GLU A 249 0.83 7.18 25.72
N LEU A 250 1.55 6.74 26.75
CA LEU A 250 1.45 5.37 27.26
C LEU A 250 0.02 4.96 27.62
N ASN A 251 -0.78 5.88 28.18
CA ASN A 251 -2.18 5.64 28.52
C ASN A 251 -3.03 5.34 27.28
N ASP A 252 -2.82 6.08 26.19
CA ASP A 252 -3.56 5.91 24.94
C ASP A 252 -3.14 4.60 24.23
N MET A 253 -1.86 4.22 24.34
CA MET A 253 -1.38 2.90 23.88
C MET A 253 -2.09 1.77 24.63
N LEU A 254 -2.19 1.88 25.95
CA LEU A 254 -2.86 0.90 26.82
C LEU A 254 -4.36 0.80 26.49
N GLU A 255 -5.04 1.92 26.28
CA GLU A 255 -6.44 1.94 25.86
C GLU A 255 -6.63 1.24 24.50
N SER A 256 -5.79 1.57 23.53
CA SER A 256 -5.82 0.98 22.18
C SER A 256 -5.59 -0.53 22.21
N ALA A 257 -4.61 -0.98 22.98
CA ALA A 257 -4.30 -2.38 23.16
C ALA A 257 -5.45 -3.15 23.84
N ASN A 258 -6.08 -2.56 24.86
CA ASN A 258 -7.26 -3.14 25.51
C ASN A 258 -8.44 -3.26 24.54
N LYS A 259 -8.69 -2.24 23.70
CA LYS A 259 -9.74 -2.27 22.67
C LYS A 259 -9.50 -3.38 21.65
N LEU A 260 -8.27 -3.53 21.14
CA LEU A 260 -7.92 -4.61 20.21
C LEU A 260 -8.09 -5.99 20.84
N LYS A 261 -7.66 -6.17 22.10
CA LYS A 261 -7.86 -7.42 22.83
C LYS A 261 -9.35 -7.73 23.00
N ALA A 262 -10.20 -6.73 23.27
CA ALA A 262 -11.64 -6.90 23.35
C ALA A 262 -12.25 -7.33 22.01
N LEU A 263 -11.85 -6.71 20.89
CA LEU A 263 -12.25 -7.13 19.54
C LEU A 263 -11.80 -8.57 19.23
N GLY A 264 -10.58 -8.93 19.64
CA GLY A 264 -10.08 -10.30 19.54
C GLY A 264 -10.95 -11.28 20.32
N ASN A 265 -11.35 -10.93 21.55
CA ASN A 265 -12.21 -11.77 22.39
C ASN A 265 -13.60 -11.97 21.78
N ASP A 266 -14.17 -10.92 21.19
CA ASP A 266 -15.46 -11.01 20.50
C ASP A 266 -15.38 -11.91 19.25
N ALA A 267 -14.36 -11.71 18.41
CA ALA A 267 -14.10 -12.57 17.26
C ALA A 267 -13.86 -14.04 17.68
N PHE A 268 -13.18 -14.27 18.79
CA PHE A 268 -12.96 -15.62 19.34
C PHE A 268 -14.26 -16.30 19.77
N LYS A 269 -15.15 -15.57 20.45
CA LYS A 269 -16.49 -16.07 20.84
C LYS A 269 -17.32 -16.46 19.62
N GLN A 270 -17.19 -15.71 18.53
CA GLN A 270 -17.82 -16.01 17.24
C GLN A 270 -17.12 -17.13 16.46
N LYS A 271 -16.11 -17.80 17.03
CA LYS A 271 -15.28 -18.84 16.38
C LYS A 271 -14.53 -18.35 15.13
N LYS A 272 -14.39 -17.03 14.93
CA LYS A 272 -13.63 -16.40 13.85
C LYS A 272 -12.14 -16.35 14.21
N TYR A 273 -11.52 -17.52 14.35
CA TYR A 273 -10.16 -17.64 14.91
C TYR A 273 -9.08 -16.91 14.10
N HIS A 274 -9.21 -16.84 12.76
CA HIS A 274 -8.28 -16.08 11.92
C HIS A 274 -8.30 -14.58 12.24
N VAL A 275 -9.50 -14.02 12.42
CA VAL A 275 -9.71 -12.61 12.76
C VAL A 275 -9.22 -12.32 14.18
N ALA A 276 -9.60 -13.18 15.14
CA ALA A 276 -9.17 -13.06 16.53
C ALA A 276 -7.63 -13.07 16.66
N LYS A 277 -6.96 -13.99 15.96
CA LYS A 277 -5.49 -14.09 15.90
C LYS A 277 -4.86 -12.78 15.42
N ASN A 278 -5.41 -12.13 14.39
CA ASN A 278 -4.87 -10.87 13.88
C ASN A 278 -4.90 -9.78 14.96
N TYR A 279 -6.03 -9.60 15.65
CA TYR A 279 -6.13 -8.61 16.73
C TYR A 279 -5.13 -8.87 17.86
N TYR A 280 -5.03 -10.10 18.35
CA TYR A 280 -4.09 -10.44 19.43
C TYR A 280 -2.62 -10.27 19.04
N THR A 281 -2.28 -10.42 17.74
CA THR A 281 -0.91 -10.25 17.26
C THR A 281 -0.48 -8.78 17.24
N ILE A 282 -1.43 -7.86 17.05
CA ILE A 282 -1.14 -6.43 17.03
C ILE A 282 -0.79 -5.92 18.43
N VAL A 283 -1.43 -6.43 19.49
CA VAL A 283 -1.28 -5.91 20.86
C VAL A 283 0.19 -5.79 21.31
N PRO A 284 1.04 -6.84 21.22
CA PRO A 284 2.45 -6.71 21.60
C PRO A 284 3.26 -5.75 20.71
N SER A 285 2.86 -5.59 19.45
CA SER A 285 3.56 -4.67 18.53
C SER A 285 3.36 -3.19 18.88
N ILE A 286 2.30 -2.86 19.61
CA ILE A 286 2.03 -1.49 20.12
C ILE A 286 3.17 -1.04 21.03
N PHE A 287 3.61 -1.93 21.91
CA PHE A 287 4.57 -1.61 22.97
C PHE A 287 6.02 -1.94 22.58
N LYS A 288 6.29 -2.23 21.30
CA LYS A 288 7.61 -2.71 20.84
C LYS A 288 8.75 -1.72 21.13
N LEU A 289 8.45 -0.42 21.14
CA LEU A 289 9.42 0.66 21.37
C LEU A 289 9.34 1.22 22.80
N VAL A 290 8.54 0.61 23.68
CA VAL A 290 8.47 1.01 25.09
C VAL A 290 9.59 0.29 25.84
N ASP A 291 10.66 1.02 26.13
CA ASP A 291 11.83 0.48 26.83
C ASP A 291 11.64 0.37 28.34
N GLU A 292 10.76 1.19 28.92
CA GLU A 292 10.53 1.19 30.38
C GLU A 292 9.75 -0.05 30.82
N PRO A 293 10.25 -0.80 31.83
CA PRO A 293 9.53 -1.94 32.38
C PRO A 293 8.17 -1.53 32.93
N ASN A 294 7.10 -2.10 32.38
CA ASN A 294 5.73 -1.83 32.83
C ASN A 294 4.95 -3.14 33.00
N ASP A 295 4.42 -3.37 34.19
CA ASP A 295 3.73 -4.63 34.52
C ASP A 295 2.34 -4.74 33.86
N GLU A 296 1.68 -3.62 33.57
CA GLU A 296 0.43 -3.62 32.81
C GLU A 296 0.67 -4.07 31.36
N ILE A 297 1.72 -3.56 30.72
CA ILE A 297 2.16 -4.00 29.38
C ILE A 297 2.48 -5.51 29.40
N LYS A 298 3.29 -5.97 30.37
CA LYS A 298 3.63 -7.40 30.49
C LYS A 298 2.37 -8.27 30.60
N ASN A 299 1.44 -7.89 31.47
CA ASN A 299 0.18 -8.63 31.67
C ASN A 299 -0.70 -8.65 30.41
N LEU A 300 -0.73 -7.52 29.69
CA LEU A 300 -1.52 -7.38 28.47
C LEU A 300 -0.93 -8.21 27.32
N ASN A 301 0.39 -8.18 27.16
CA ASN A 301 1.12 -8.99 26.19
C ASN A 301 0.99 -10.48 26.50
N LEU A 302 1.21 -10.88 27.76
CA LEU A 302 1.03 -12.26 28.21
C LEU A 302 -0.38 -12.78 27.87
N THR A 303 -1.43 -12.01 28.22
CA THR A 303 -2.80 -12.43 27.92
C THR A 303 -3.07 -12.54 26.41
N SER A 304 -2.52 -11.62 25.62
CA SER A 304 -2.69 -11.59 24.17
C SER A 304 -1.97 -12.74 23.49
N TYR A 305 -0.73 -13.04 23.87
CA TYR A 305 0.00 -14.22 23.39
C TYR A 305 -0.74 -15.51 23.74
N LEU A 306 -1.19 -15.65 24.99
CA LEU A 306 -2.00 -16.78 25.41
C LEU A 306 -3.21 -16.94 24.47
N ASN A 307 -4.03 -15.91 24.30
CA ASN A 307 -5.24 -15.99 23.47
C ASN A 307 -4.92 -16.26 21.99
N CYS A 308 -3.85 -15.67 21.47
CA CYS A 308 -3.35 -15.92 20.11
C CYS A 308 -2.95 -17.40 19.92
N ALA A 309 -2.20 -17.97 20.86
CA ALA A 309 -1.82 -19.39 20.83
C ALA A 309 -3.05 -20.31 20.76
N MET A 310 -4.11 -19.98 21.51
CA MET A 310 -5.36 -20.74 21.45
C MET A 310 -6.06 -20.62 20.09
N CYS A 311 -6.05 -19.44 19.46
CA CYS A 311 -6.54 -19.27 18.10
C CYS A 311 -5.77 -20.15 17.11
N LEU A 312 -4.44 -20.14 17.19
CA LEU A 312 -3.56 -20.90 16.30
C LEU A 312 -3.74 -22.41 16.46
N ILE A 313 -3.92 -22.90 17.68
CA ILE A 313 -4.24 -24.32 17.95
C ILE A 313 -5.58 -24.69 17.30
N ASN A 314 -6.62 -23.87 17.42
CA ASN A 314 -7.91 -24.14 16.76
C ASN A 314 -7.82 -24.11 15.22
N LEU A 315 -6.80 -23.43 14.68
CA LEU A 315 -6.51 -23.36 13.25
C LEU A 315 -5.53 -24.45 12.78
N ASN A 316 -5.13 -25.38 13.66
CA ASN A 316 -4.08 -26.39 13.42
C ASN A 316 -2.72 -25.80 12.98
N LYS A 317 -2.44 -24.54 13.32
CA LYS A 317 -1.16 -23.86 13.05
C LYS A 317 -0.20 -24.06 14.23
N PHE A 318 0.23 -25.30 14.44
CA PHE A 318 0.97 -25.68 15.65
C PHE A 318 2.35 -25.02 15.77
N ASN A 319 3.10 -24.88 14.67
CA ASN A 319 4.39 -24.19 14.65
C ASN A 319 4.28 -22.75 15.15
N ASP A 320 3.28 -22.01 14.65
CA ASP A 320 3.06 -20.62 15.06
C ASP A 320 2.58 -20.55 16.52
N ALA A 321 1.75 -21.51 16.95
CA ALA A 321 1.29 -21.58 18.33
C ALA A 321 2.46 -21.77 19.32
N ILE A 322 3.46 -22.59 18.97
CA ILE A 322 4.66 -22.81 19.78
C ILE A 322 5.43 -21.50 19.95
N LYS A 323 5.73 -20.80 18.85
CA LYS A 323 6.45 -19.52 18.90
C LYS A 323 5.77 -18.50 19.80
N VAL A 324 4.45 -18.37 19.69
CA VAL A 324 3.67 -17.45 20.52
C VAL A 324 3.66 -17.88 21.99
N CYS A 325 3.62 -19.19 22.26
CA CYS A 325 3.78 -19.70 23.63
C CYS A 325 5.17 -19.43 24.20
N ASP A 326 6.22 -19.53 23.39
CA ASP A 326 7.59 -19.20 23.82
C ASP A 326 7.68 -17.74 24.26
N SER A 327 7.12 -16.81 23.48
CA SER A 327 7.03 -15.39 23.88
C SER A 327 6.22 -15.16 25.17
N ALA A 328 5.20 -15.98 25.44
CA ALA A 328 4.47 -15.93 26.71
C ALA A 328 5.31 -16.45 27.89
N ILE A 329 6.14 -17.47 27.66
CA ILE A 329 7.02 -18.09 28.66
C ILE A 329 8.22 -17.19 28.96
N GLU A 330 8.71 -16.42 27.99
CA GLU A 330 9.71 -15.37 28.23
C GLU A 330 9.21 -14.30 29.21
N ILE A 331 7.90 -14.00 29.22
CA ILE A 331 7.29 -13.08 30.19
C ILE A 331 7.07 -13.76 31.54
N ASP A 332 6.50 -14.97 31.54
CA ASP A 332 6.22 -15.76 32.74
C ASP A 332 6.55 -17.24 32.50
N ALA A 333 7.74 -17.64 32.95
CA ALA A 333 8.27 -18.98 32.73
C ALA A 333 7.44 -20.09 33.39
N ASN A 334 6.67 -19.75 34.43
CA ASN A 334 5.83 -20.68 35.18
C ASN A 334 4.36 -20.62 34.75
N ASN A 335 4.04 -19.93 33.65
CA ASN A 335 2.67 -19.78 33.23
C ASN A 335 2.05 -21.12 32.77
N GLU A 336 1.19 -21.70 33.60
CA GLU A 336 0.56 -22.98 33.32
C GLU A 336 -0.19 -23.00 31.98
N LYS A 337 -0.85 -21.90 31.60
CA LYS A 337 -1.61 -21.83 30.34
C LYS A 337 -0.68 -21.80 29.13
N ALA A 338 0.47 -21.13 29.23
CA ALA A 338 1.44 -21.07 28.14
C ALA A 338 2.07 -22.45 27.92
N LEU A 339 2.58 -23.06 28.99
CA LEU A 339 3.17 -24.41 28.97
C LEU A 339 2.15 -25.45 28.46
N TYR A 340 0.90 -25.37 28.93
CA TYR A 340 -0.15 -26.30 28.49
C TYR A 340 -0.48 -26.16 27.01
N ARG A 341 -0.59 -24.91 26.50
CA ARG A 341 -0.88 -24.64 25.09
C ARG A 341 0.29 -25.07 24.20
N ARG A 342 1.54 -24.86 24.63
CA ARG A 342 2.73 -25.34 23.93
C ARG A 342 2.79 -26.86 23.89
N ALA A 343 2.57 -27.53 25.02
CA ALA A 343 2.48 -29.00 25.09
C ALA A 343 1.42 -29.56 24.13
N LYS A 344 0.24 -28.93 24.07
CA LYS A 344 -0.83 -29.33 23.15
C LYS A 344 -0.41 -29.18 21.67
N ALA A 345 0.24 -28.09 21.32
CA ALA A 345 0.73 -27.87 19.96
C ALA A 345 1.87 -28.84 19.58
N LEU A 346 2.82 -29.06 20.48
CA LEU A 346 3.92 -30.02 20.32
C LEU A 346 3.40 -31.46 20.16
N CYS A 347 2.40 -31.86 20.95
CA CYS A 347 1.72 -33.14 20.81
C CYS A 347 1.06 -33.28 19.43
N GLY A 348 0.37 -32.23 18.95
CA GLY A 348 -0.20 -32.18 17.59
C GLY A 348 0.84 -32.31 16.47
N MET A 349 2.06 -31.86 16.72
CA MET A 349 3.21 -32.01 15.80
C MET A 349 3.98 -33.33 15.97
N LYS A 350 3.59 -34.19 16.92
CA LYS A 350 4.34 -35.40 17.32
C LYS A 350 5.75 -35.12 17.88
N CYS A 351 6.01 -33.92 18.37
CA CYS A 351 7.21 -33.59 19.14
C CYS A 351 7.02 -34.02 20.60
N LEU A 352 6.88 -35.33 20.84
CA LEU A 352 6.34 -35.88 22.09
C LEU A 352 7.26 -35.63 23.30
N ASP A 353 8.58 -35.69 23.13
CA ASP A 353 9.53 -35.48 24.22
C ASP A 353 9.41 -34.08 24.83
N LEU A 354 9.31 -33.06 23.99
CA LEU A 354 9.13 -31.67 24.42
C LEU A 354 7.76 -31.45 25.06
N ALA A 355 6.70 -32.05 24.50
CA ALA A 355 5.36 -31.98 25.09
C ALA A 355 5.31 -32.60 26.50
N ILE A 356 5.97 -33.75 26.68
CA ILE A 356 6.11 -34.43 27.97
C ILE A 356 6.88 -33.56 28.96
N SER A 357 7.95 -32.90 28.52
CA SER A 357 8.72 -31.98 29.35
C SER A 357 7.86 -30.84 29.89
N ASP A 358 7.08 -30.18 29.03
CA ASP A 358 6.16 -29.11 29.43
C ASP A 358 5.10 -29.61 30.41
N CYS A 359 4.49 -30.77 30.16
CA CYS A 359 3.52 -31.37 31.08
C CYS A 359 4.12 -31.68 32.45
N LYS A 360 5.35 -32.17 32.51
CA LYS A 360 6.06 -32.44 33.79
C LYS A 360 6.32 -31.14 34.56
N THR A 361 6.72 -30.07 33.88
CA THR A 361 6.89 -28.75 34.50
C THR A 361 5.58 -28.26 35.10
N ILE A 362 4.46 -28.38 34.37
CA ILE A 362 3.13 -28.01 34.90
C ILE A 362 2.78 -28.85 36.13
N LEU A 363 2.95 -30.18 36.09
CA LEU A 363 2.61 -31.06 37.21
C LEU A 363 3.53 -30.88 38.43
N LYS A 364 4.74 -30.35 38.24
CA LYS A 364 5.62 -29.95 39.34
C LYS A 364 5.07 -28.72 40.07
N ILE A 365 4.48 -27.78 39.35
CA ILE A 365 3.88 -26.54 39.89
C ILE A 365 2.50 -26.86 40.48
N SER A 366 1.68 -27.58 39.72
CA SER A 366 0.28 -27.91 40.01
C SER A 366 0.03 -29.41 39.84
N PRO A 367 0.29 -30.22 40.88
CA PRO A 367 0.18 -31.69 40.80
C PRO A 367 -1.21 -32.21 40.40
N ASN A 368 -2.27 -31.46 40.70
CA ASN A 368 -3.66 -31.84 40.40
C ASN A 368 -4.16 -31.31 39.04
N ASN A 369 -3.27 -30.89 38.14
CA ASN A 369 -3.66 -30.38 36.83
C ASN A 369 -4.08 -31.52 35.88
N ASN A 370 -5.38 -31.85 35.88
CA ASN A 370 -5.96 -32.91 35.05
C ASN A 370 -5.70 -32.73 33.55
N ALA A 371 -5.63 -31.49 33.08
CA ALA A 371 -5.42 -31.20 31.66
C ALA A 371 -3.99 -31.58 31.22
N ALA A 372 -2.98 -31.26 32.03
CA ALA A 372 -1.60 -31.68 31.78
C ALA A 372 -1.44 -33.21 31.87
N SER A 373 -2.08 -33.85 32.86
CA SER A 373 -2.10 -35.32 32.98
C SER A 373 -2.72 -36.01 31.75
N LEU A 374 -3.76 -35.42 31.16
CA LEU A 374 -4.40 -35.96 29.97
C LEU A 374 -3.47 -35.90 28.75
N ILE A 375 -2.83 -34.75 28.48
CA ILE A 375 -1.87 -34.61 27.38
C ILE A 375 -0.68 -35.56 27.58
N LEU A 376 -0.19 -35.68 28.81
CA LEU A 376 0.91 -36.58 29.16
C LEU A 376 0.56 -38.04 28.83
N SER A 377 -0.64 -38.48 29.23
CA SER A 377 -1.16 -39.82 28.90
C SER A 377 -1.28 -40.02 27.39
N GLN A 378 -1.81 -39.04 26.66
CA GLN A 378 -1.91 -39.07 25.19
C GLN A 378 -0.54 -39.21 24.53
N CYS A 379 0.47 -38.46 24.98
CA CYS A 379 1.83 -38.54 24.45
C CYS A 379 2.40 -39.96 24.61
N TYR A 380 2.29 -40.55 25.81
CA TYR A 380 2.77 -41.92 26.04
C TYR A 380 2.01 -42.98 25.22
N GLN A 381 0.70 -42.79 25.00
CA GLN A 381 -0.08 -43.67 24.13
C GLN A 381 0.40 -43.61 22.68
N ILE A 382 0.65 -42.40 22.16
CA ILE A 382 1.19 -42.21 20.80
C ILE A 382 2.57 -42.87 20.68
N MET A 383 3.48 -42.61 21.63
CA MET A 383 4.81 -43.25 21.63
C MET A 383 4.74 -44.77 21.64
N LYS A 384 3.81 -45.35 22.41
CA LYS A 384 3.60 -46.80 22.45
C LYS A 384 3.12 -47.34 21.10
N GLN A 385 2.15 -46.67 20.50
CA GLN A 385 1.63 -47.04 19.18
C GLN A 385 2.71 -46.92 18.09
N GLU A 386 3.54 -45.89 18.13
CA GLU A 386 4.66 -45.72 17.18
C GLU A 386 5.67 -46.86 17.30
N LYS A 387 6.09 -47.22 18.52
CA LYS A 387 6.97 -48.38 18.74
C LYS A 387 6.36 -49.70 18.26
N GLU A 388 5.05 -49.89 18.45
CA GLU A 388 4.35 -51.08 17.96
C GLU A 388 4.28 -51.10 16.43
N ASN A 389 4.05 -49.95 15.80
CA ASN A 389 4.01 -49.80 14.35
C ASN A 389 5.40 -50.02 13.72
N GLU A 390 6.46 -49.47 14.33
CA GLU A 390 7.85 -49.73 13.94
C GLU A 390 8.16 -51.23 14.02
N LYS A 391 7.83 -51.90 15.13
CA LYS A 391 8.02 -53.36 15.26
C LYS A 391 7.31 -54.13 14.15
N LYS A 392 6.07 -53.77 13.82
CA LYS A 392 5.32 -54.39 12.72
C LYS A 392 5.95 -54.11 11.36
N LEU A 393 6.46 -52.89 11.14
CA LEU A 393 7.15 -52.50 9.91
C LEU A 393 8.46 -53.29 9.74
N TYR A 394 9.31 -53.32 10.76
CA TYR A 394 10.57 -54.09 10.76
C TYR A 394 10.33 -55.57 10.48
N LYS A 395 9.32 -56.19 11.12
CA LYS A 395 8.93 -57.57 10.85
C LYS A 395 8.57 -57.78 9.38
N LYS A 396 7.71 -56.92 8.81
CA LYS A 396 7.32 -57.01 7.38
C LYS A 396 8.51 -56.82 6.42
N VAL A 397 9.43 -55.90 6.74
CA VAL A 397 10.62 -55.65 5.91
C VAL A 397 11.57 -56.85 5.97
N PHE A 398 11.81 -57.40 7.16
CA PHE A 398 12.63 -58.59 7.36
C PHE A 398 12.04 -59.82 6.66
N ASP A 399 10.73 -60.06 6.78
CA ASP A 399 10.03 -61.16 6.10
C ASP A 399 10.14 -61.03 4.57
N ARG A 400 10.01 -59.81 4.01
CA ARG A 400 10.21 -59.55 2.57
C ARG A 400 11.65 -59.78 2.12
N GLN A 401 12.64 -59.41 2.93
CA GLN A 401 14.05 -59.65 2.61
C GLN A 401 14.37 -61.15 2.61
N ASN A 402 13.86 -61.89 3.60
CA ASN A 402 13.96 -63.35 3.64
C ASN A 402 13.27 -64.01 2.46
N TYR A 403 12.06 -63.56 2.10
CA TYR A 403 11.36 -64.04 0.91
C TYR A 403 12.17 -63.83 -0.38
N LYS A 404 12.79 -62.64 -0.56
CA LYS A 404 13.69 -62.38 -1.69
C LYS A 404 14.90 -63.32 -1.68
N LEU A 405 15.55 -63.51 -0.54
CA LEU A 405 16.69 -64.41 -0.38
C LEU A 405 16.36 -65.87 -0.73
N VAL A 406 15.19 -66.36 -0.28
CA VAL A 406 14.71 -67.70 -0.60
C VAL A 406 14.38 -67.82 -2.09
N LYS A 407 13.71 -66.81 -2.67
CA LYS A 407 13.38 -66.79 -4.10
C LYS A 407 14.62 -66.80 -4.98
N THR A 408 15.63 -65.98 -4.69
CA THR A 408 16.90 -65.97 -5.43
C THR A 408 17.69 -67.27 -5.28
N LYS A 409 17.62 -67.93 -4.12
CA LYS A 409 18.20 -69.27 -3.95
C LYS A 409 17.44 -70.33 -4.76
N GLN A 410 16.11 -70.27 -4.80
CA GLN A 410 15.29 -71.16 -5.62
C GLN A 410 15.54 -70.95 -7.12
N GLU A 411 15.58 -69.72 -7.60
CA GLU A 411 15.91 -69.37 -8.99
C GLU A 411 17.28 -69.96 -9.38
N LYS A 412 18.33 -69.77 -8.55
CA LYS A 412 19.65 -70.38 -8.79
C LYS A 412 19.67 -71.91 -8.78
N ILE A 413 18.82 -72.54 -7.97
CA ILE A 413 18.71 -74.01 -7.94
C ILE A 413 18.00 -74.49 -9.21
N MET A 414 16.94 -73.80 -9.65
CA MET A 414 16.22 -74.12 -10.89
C MET A 414 17.10 -73.94 -12.13
N ASP A 415 17.89 -72.86 -12.21
CA ASP A 415 18.87 -72.66 -13.29
C ASP A 415 19.90 -73.81 -13.34
N ASN A 416 20.37 -74.28 -12.18
CA ASN A 416 21.30 -75.40 -12.10
C ASN A 416 20.65 -76.75 -12.48
N ILE A 417 19.35 -76.92 -12.23
CA ILE A 417 18.60 -78.12 -12.63
C ILE A 417 18.35 -78.12 -14.14
N GLU A 418 18.02 -76.97 -14.76
CA GLU A 418 17.91 -76.86 -16.23
C GLU A 418 19.25 -77.14 -16.94
N VAL A 419 20.37 -76.75 -16.33
CA VAL A 419 21.71 -77.09 -16.84
C VAL A 419 22.00 -78.59 -16.71
N TRP A 420 21.55 -79.23 -15.63
CA TRP A 420 21.69 -80.68 -15.45
C TRP A 420 20.82 -81.50 -16.42
N ASP A 421 19.55 -81.11 -16.61
CA ASP A 421 18.63 -81.76 -17.56
C ASP A 421 19.12 -81.64 -19.01
N ASN A 422 19.70 -80.50 -19.39
CA ASN A 422 20.32 -80.33 -20.70
C ASN A 422 21.60 -81.17 -20.86
N SER A 423 22.40 -81.36 -19.80
CA SER A 423 23.58 -82.24 -19.86
C SER A 423 23.24 -83.73 -19.91
N MET A 424 22.14 -84.15 -19.26
CA MET A 424 21.68 -85.54 -19.30
C MET A 424 21.02 -85.92 -20.64
N CYS A 425 20.46 -84.94 -21.36
CA CYS A 425 20.00 -85.16 -22.74
C CYS A 425 21.15 -85.30 -23.74
N GLU A 426 22.32 -84.71 -23.48
CA GLU A 426 23.50 -84.84 -24.35
C GLU A 426 24.27 -86.16 -24.14
N ASP A 427 24.21 -86.78 -22.96
CA ASP A 427 24.95 -88.02 -22.66
C ASP A 427 24.33 -89.33 -23.22
N ILE A 428 23.14 -89.29 -23.83
CA ILE A 428 22.52 -90.47 -24.48
C ILE A 428 22.80 -90.55 -25.99
N THR A 429 23.41 -89.53 -26.62
CA THR A 429 23.58 -89.50 -28.10
C THR A 429 25.02 -89.49 -28.62
N GLY A 430 26.04 -89.77 -27.80
CA GLY A 430 27.42 -89.46 -28.20
C GLY A 430 28.57 -90.38 -27.76
N LYS A 431 28.46 -91.71 -27.81
CA LYS A 431 29.65 -92.60 -27.83
C LYS A 431 29.78 -93.37 -29.15
N ASN A 432 30.43 -92.72 -30.12
CA ASN A 432 31.13 -93.38 -31.22
C ASN A 432 32.49 -93.88 -30.71
N VAL A 433 32.68 -95.21 -30.64
CA VAL A 433 34.02 -95.83 -30.55
C VAL A 433 34.30 -96.52 -31.89
N LYS A 434 35.42 -96.13 -32.49
CA LYS A 434 36.04 -96.74 -33.68
C LYS A 434 36.48 -98.18 -33.37
N THR A 435 35.98 -99.15 -34.14
CA THR A 435 36.66 -100.07 -35.10
C THR A 435 35.79 -101.29 -35.29
#